data_AF-A0A2V6HG50-F1
#
_entry.id   AF-A0A2V6HG50-F1
#
_cell.length_a   1.000
_cell.length_b   1.000
_cell.length_c   1.000
_cell.angle_alpha   90.00
_cell.angle_beta   90.00
_cell.angle_gamma   90.00
#
_symmetry.space_group_name_H-M   'P 1'
#
loop_
_entity.id
_entity.type
_entity.pdbx_description
1 polymer ?
#
loop_
_entity_poly.entity_id
_entity_poly.type
_entity_poly.pdbx_seq_one_letter_code
_entity_poly.pdbx_strand_id
1 'polypeptide(L)'
;MDQARVEQLGAKAIEPELNNLKDVKTRDYFTALMGRTTTDFEFSLFTLMIYADLKDPHRYAFYLIQAGIGLPDRDYYLKPEFAAQKTAYQMCHNKGWTECVEVALLCFGPTGVRDFVNAPALGALTKSPPPMTRFWR
;
A
#
# COMPACT_ATOMS: atom_id res chain seq x y z
N MET A 1 9.72 -20.13 5.29
CA MET A 1 9.92 -18.70 4.97
C MET A 1 11.40 -18.38 5.14
N ASP A 2 12.07 -17.81 4.14
CA ASP A 2 13.50 -17.45 4.20
C ASP A 2 13.66 -15.97 4.54
N GLN A 3 13.72 -15.68 5.83
CA GLN A 3 13.82 -14.32 6.33
C GLN A 3 15.18 -13.70 6.00
N ALA A 4 16.28 -14.44 6.22
CA ALA A 4 17.64 -13.93 6.04
C ALA A 4 17.87 -13.43 4.61
N ARG A 5 17.32 -14.13 3.62
CA ARG A 5 17.38 -13.70 2.22
C ARG A 5 16.60 -12.41 1.96
N VAL A 6 15.44 -12.25 2.57
CA VAL A 6 14.63 -11.01 2.47
C VAL A 6 15.39 -9.83 3.07
N GLU A 7 16.00 -10.00 4.25
CA GLU A 7 16.78 -8.92 4.90
C GLU A 7 17.98 -8.51 4.05
N GLN A 8 18.65 -9.48 3.44
CA GLN A 8 19.80 -9.23 2.57
C GLN A 8 19.41 -8.47 1.28
N LEU A 9 18.24 -8.77 0.71
CA LEU A 9 17.75 -8.12 -0.51
C LEU A 9 17.22 -6.70 -0.24
N GLY A 10 16.57 -6.50 0.92
CA GLY A 10 15.94 -5.23 1.26
C GLY A 10 14.95 -4.76 0.18
N ALA A 11 14.95 -3.46 -0.11
CA ALA A 11 14.06 -2.86 -1.11
C ALA A 11 14.52 -3.06 -2.57
N LYS A 12 15.67 -3.69 -2.82
CA LYS A 12 16.24 -3.80 -4.18
C LYS A 12 15.30 -4.49 -5.17
N ALA A 13 14.48 -5.42 -4.69
CA ALA A 13 13.56 -6.18 -5.54
C ALA A 13 12.43 -5.32 -6.13
N ILE A 14 12.03 -4.21 -5.48
CA ILE A 14 10.93 -3.33 -5.95
C ILE A 14 11.44 -2.08 -6.67
N GLU A 15 12.76 -1.85 -6.71
CA GLU A 15 13.37 -0.67 -7.36
C GLU A 15 12.92 -0.44 -8.82
N PRO A 16 12.78 -1.46 -9.69
CA PRO A 16 12.31 -1.26 -11.06
C PRO A 16 10.92 -0.61 -11.13
N GLU A 17 9.99 -1.05 -10.29
CA GLU A 17 8.63 -0.50 -10.26
C GLU A 17 8.60 0.92 -9.70
N LEU A 18 9.41 1.19 -8.67
CA LEU A 18 9.55 2.55 -8.13
C LEU A 18 10.16 3.52 -9.18
N ASN A 19 11.06 3.03 -10.04
CA ASN A 19 11.63 3.85 -11.11
C ASN A 19 10.58 4.15 -12.20
N ASN A 20 9.75 3.17 -12.58
CA ASN A 20 8.64 3.38 -13.52
C ASN A 20 7.74 4.55 -13.06
N LEU A 21 7.40 4.60 -11.78
CA LEU A 21 6.57 5.66 -11.19
C LEU A 21 7.26 7.04 -11.17
N LYS A 22 8.57 7.11 -10.90
CA LYS A 22 9.33 8.38 -10.90
C LYS A 22 9.44 9.01 -12.29
N ASP A 23 9.45 8.17 -13.31
CA ASP A 23 9.57 8.59 -14.70
C ASP A 23 8.23 9.04 -15.31
N VAL A 24 7.12 8.92 -14.58
CA VAL A 24 5.80 9.41 -15.02
C VAL A 24 5.82 10.93 -15.19
N LYS A 25 5.67 11.39 -16.43
CA LYS A 25 5.55 12.83 -16.77
C LYS A 25 4.20 13.21 -17.37
N THR A 26 3.39 12.24 -17.79
CA THR A 26 2.11 12.49 -18.48
C THR A 26 0.99 11.66 -17.88
N ARG A 27 -0.24 12.15 -18.05
CA ARG A 27 -1.46 11.44 -17.63
C ARG A 27 -1.62 10.12 -18.39
N ASP A 28 -1.27 10.10 -19.67
CA ASP A 28 -1.36 8.90 -20.50
C ASP A 28 -0.40 7.82 -20.00
N TYR A 29 0.84 8.21 -19.63
CA TYR A 29 1.79 7.27 -19.06
C TYR A 29 1.30 6.74 -17.70
N PHE A 30 0.80 7.61 -16.82
CA PHE A 30 0.18 7.18 -15.56
C PHE A 30 -0.99 6.20 -15.77
N THR A 31 -1.82 6.46 -16.77
CA THR A 31 -2.97 5.60 -17.11
C THR A 31 -2.53 4.24 -17.66
N ALA A 32 -1.44 4.20 -18.43
CA ALA A 32 -0.83 2.95 -18.88
C ALA A 32 -0.31 2.12 -17.69
N LEU A 33 0.31 2.75 -16.69
CA LEU A 33 0.75 2.05 -15.47
C LEU A 33 -0.44 1.48 -14.69
N MET A 34 -1.53 2.22 -14.52
CA MET A 34 -2.76 1.71 -13.89
C MET A 34 -3.32 0.47 -14.59
N GLY A 35 -3.16 0.37 -15.92
CA GLY A 35 -3.56 -0.80 -16.70
C GLY A 35 -2.81 -2.09 -16.35
N ARG A 36 -1.62 -1.99 -15.74
CA ARG A 36 -0.78 -3.13 -15.33
C ARG A 36 -1.07 -3.65 -13.92
N THR A 37 -2.05 -3.08 -13.21
CA THR A 37 -2.36 -3.43 -11.81
C THR A 37 -2.71 -4.91 -11.60
N THR A 38 -3.05 -5.65 -12.67
CA THR A 38 -3.37 -7.09 -12.60
C THR A 38 -2.17 -7.99 -12.87
N THR A 39 -1.06 -7.46 -13.40
CA THR A 39 0.14 -8.23 -13.76
C THR A 39 1.34 -7.90 -12.89
N ASP A 40 1.39 -6.68 -12.35
CA ASP A 40 2.56 -6.13 -11.67
C ASP A 40 2.17 -5.49 -10.32
N PHE A 41 3.10 -4.83 -9.62
CA PHE A 41 2.85 -4.14 -8.33
C PHE A 41 2.20 -2.75 -8.48
N GLU A 42 1.75 -2.41 -9.68
CA GLU A 42 1.13 -1.11 -9.96
C GLU A 42 -0.25 -1.00 -9.34
N PHE A 43 -0.68 0.23 -9.09
CA PHE A 43 -1.96 0.53 -8.47
C PHE A 43 -2.90 1.25 -9.44
N SER A 44 -4.20 1.04 -9.29
CA SER A 44 -5.25 1.71 -10.05
C SER A 44 -6.29 2.35 -9.13
N LEU A 45 -6.92 3.43 -9.60
CA LEU A 45 -8.06 4.05 -8.93
C LEU A 45 -9.32 3.17 -8.96
N PHE A 46 -9.27 2.06 -9.70
CA PHE A 46 -10.34 1.09 -9.81
C PHE A 46 -9.83 -0.32 -9.58
N THR A 47 -10.63 -1.14 -8.89
CA THR A 47 -10.40 -2.59 -8.82
C THR A 47 -11.23 -3.26 -9.90
N LEU A 48 -10.58 -4.13 -10.67
CA LEU A 48 -11.21 -4.94 -11.71
C LEU A 48 -11.61 -6.29 -11.13
N MET A 49 -12.84 -6.73 -11.34
CA MET A 49 -13.30 -8.05 -10.90
C MET A 49 -14.14 -8.74 -11.97
N ILE A 50 -14.00 -10.05 -12.06
CA ILE A 50 -14.88 -10.91 -12.86
C ILE A 50 -15.76 -11.67 -11.88
N TYR A 51 -17.08 -11.49 -11.99
CA TYR A 51 -18.05 -12.10 -11.07
C TYR A 51 -19.31 -12.52 -11.81
N ALA A 52 -20.18 -13.31 -11.17
CA ALA A 52 -21.46 -13.70 -11.76
C ALA A 52 -22.29 -12.45 -12.08
N ASP A 53 -22.89 -12.41 -13.28
CA ASP A 53 -23.73 -11.30 -13.69
C ASP A 53 -24.97 -11.22 -12.81
N LEU A 54 -25.20 -10.05 -12.21
CA LEU A 54 -26.34 -9.77 -11.34
C LEU A 54 -27.68 -9.92 -12.06
N LYS A 55 -27.70 -9.80 -13.40
CA LYS A 55 -28.90 -9.98 -14.23
C LYS A 55 -29.06 -11.40 -14.77
N ASP A 56 -27.97 -12.15 -14.93
CA ASP A 56 -27.96 -13.52 -15.42
C ASP A 56 -26.86 -14.35 -14.73
N PRO A 57 -27.17 -15.08 -13.65
CA PRO A 57 -26.18 -15.82 -12.87
C PRO A 57 -25.45 -16.93 -13.63
N HIS A 58 -25.90 -17.30 -14.83
CA HIS A 58 -25.24 -18.31 -15.67
C HIS A 58 -24.07 -17.75 -16.48
N ARG A 59 -23.80 -16.44 -16.38
CA ARG A 59 -22.72 -15.75 -17.10
C ARG A 59 -21.84 -14.98 -16.13
N TYR A 60 -20.59 -14.78 -16.54
CA TYR A 60 -19.70 -13.85 -15.88
C TYR A 60 -19.80 -12.48 -16.54
N ALA A 61 -19.78 -11.44 -15.70
CA ALA A 61 -19.67 -10.06 -16.13
C ALA A 61 -18.40 -9.43 -15.55
N PHE A 62 -17.95 -8.38 -16.23
CA PHE A 62 -16.85 -7.55 -15.78
C PHE A 62 -17.38 -6.42 -14.89
N TYR A 63 -16.78 -6.27 -13.72
CA TYR A 63 -17.11 -5.24 -12.74
C TYR A 63 -15.93 -4.31 -12.52
N LEU A 64 -16.24 -3.02 -12.52
CA LEU A 64 -15.32 -1.94 -12.16
C LEU A 64 -15.82 -1.31 -10.86
N ILE A 65 -15.05 -1.42 -9.80
CA ILE A 65 -15.39 -0.84 -8.49
C ILE A 65 -14.36 0.19 -8.05
N GLN A 66 -14.79 1.10 -7.16
CA GLN A 66 -13.93 2.13 -6.60
C GLN A 66 -12.77 1.52 -5.80
N ALA A 67 -11.57 2.02 -6.05
CA ALA A 67 -10.39 1.83 -5.21
C ALA A 67 -9.82 3.21 -4.81
N GLY A 68 -8.54 3.27 -4.48
CA GLY A 68 -7.82 4.55 -4.36
C GLY A 68 -7.67 5.10 -2.95
N ILE A 69 -8.20 4.43 -1.92
CA ILE A 69 -8.11 4.91 -0.54
C ILE A 69 -7.25 3.98 0.32
N GLY A 70 -6.44 4.57 1.19
CA GLY A 70 -5.53 3.83 2.08
C GLY A 70 -6.08 3.58 3.49
N LEU A 71 -7.13 4.31 3.89
CA LEU A 71 -7.88 4.06 5.12
C LEU A 71 -9.13 3.22 4.82
N PRO A 72 -9.69 2.52 5.82
CA PRO A 72 -10.69 1.46 5.60
C PRO A 72 -11.94 1.87 4.82
N ASP A 73 -12.40 3.11 4.98
CA ASP A 73 -13.56 3.63 4.27
C ASP A 73 -13.49 5.16 4.11
N ARG A 74 -14.51 5.72 3.46
CA ARG A 74 -14.68 7.16 3.21
C ARG A 74 -14.81 7.98 4.50
N ASP A 75 -15.43 7.44 5.54
CA ASP A 75 -15.73 8.19 6.75
C ASP A 75 -14.46 8.59 7.50
N TYR A 76 -13.41 7.76 7.44
CA TYR A 76 -12.08 8.10 7.98
C TYR A 76 -11.50 9.42 7.44
N TYR A 77 -11.96 9.89 6.28
CA TYR A 77 -11.49 11.12 5.67
C TYR A 77 -12.35 12.34 5.98
N LEU A 78 -13.59 12.13 6.44
CA LEU A 78 -14.64 13.14 6.47
C LEU A 78 -15.23 13.39 7.85
N LYS A 79 -15.34 12.36 8.68
CA LYS A 79 -15.93 12.47 10.00
C LYS A 79 -14.89 12.94 11.02
N PRO A 80 -15.24 13.88 11.92
CA PRO A 80 -14.29 14.43 12.88
C PRO A 80 -13.81 13.38 13.90
N GLU A 81 -14.60 12.34 14.16
CA GLU A 81 -14.22 11.27 15.11
C GLU A 81 -13.00 10.47 14.64
N PHE A 82 -12.65 10.51 13.34
CA PHE A 82 -11.49 9.82 12.77
C PHE A 82 -10.28 10.72 12.51
N ALA A 83 -10.29 11.97 12.99
CA ALA A 83 -9.22 12.93 12.74
C ALA A 83 -7.84 12.44 13.21
N ALA A 84 -7.79 11.72 14.34
CA ALA A 84 -6.55 11.15 14.87
C ALA A 84 -5.96 10.10 13.93
N GLN A 85 -6.78 9.18 13.42
CA GLN A 85 -6.38 8.10 12.51
C GLN A 85 -5.93 8.65 11.15
N LYS A 86 -6.64 9.64 10.62
CA LYS A 86 -6.24 10.35 9.38
C LYS A 86 -4.88 11.04 9.55
N THR A 87 -4.68 11.70 10.69
CA THR A 87 -3.43 12.41 11.00
C THR A 87 -2.26 11.41 11.11
N ALA A 88 -2.47 10.32 11.83
CA ALA A 88 -1.55 9.20 11.93
C ALA A 88 -1.14 8.65 10.55
N TYR A 89 -2.11 8.39 9.68
CA TYR A 89 -1.87 7.91 8.32
C TYR A 89 -1.03 8.89 7.48
N GLN A 90 -1.31 10.18 7.57
CA GLN A 90 -0.54 11.22 6.87
C GLN A 90 0.90 11.33 7.39
N MET A 91 1.08 11.25 8.72
CA MET A 91 2.42 11.24 9.32
C MET A 91 3.23 10.05 8.83
N CYS A 92 2.61 8.87 8.78
CA CYS A 92 3.19 7.64 8.28
C CYS A 92 3.70 7.75 6.84
N HIS A 93 2.89 8.35 5.97
CA HIS A 93 3.25 8.55 4.57
C HIS A 93 4.45 9.50 4.41
N ASN A 94 4.51 10.57 5.22
CA ASN A 94 5.51 11.63 5.08
C ASN A 94 6.88 11.30 5.70
N LYS A 95 6.90 10.54 6.80
CA LYS A 95 8.14 10.24 7.55
C LYS A 95 8.81 8.92 7.15
N GLY A 96 8.16 8.17 6.26
CA GLY A 96 8.56 6.82 5.93
C GLY A 96 7.98 5.80 6.92
N TRP A 97 7.61 4.64 6.38
CA TRP A 97 6.92 3.56 7.10
C TRP A 97 7.68 3.00 8.32
N THR A 98 8.94 3.37 8.52
CA THR A 98 9.79 2.95 9.63
C THR A 98 9.33 3.50 10.98
N GLU A 99 8.70 4.68 11.02
CA GLU A 99 8.13 5.25 12.27
C GLU A 99 6.67 4.80 12.51
N CYS A 100 6.08 4.01 11.61
CA CYS A 100 4.66 3.66 11.64
C CYS A 100 4.28 2.51 12.57
N VAL A 101 5.23 1.73 13.09
CA VAL A 101 4.89 0.55 13.91
C VAL A 101 4.12 0.96 15.17
N GLU A 102 4.47 2.09 15.77
CA GLU A 102 3.80 2.65 16.95
C GLU A 102 2.44 3.30 16.60
N VAL A 103 2.28 3.73 15.35
CA VAL A 103 1.03 4.30 14.83
C VAL A 103 0.03 3.21 14.43
N ALA A 104 0.49 2.08 13.89
CA ALA A 104 -0.33 0.90 13.62
C ALA A 104 -0.96 0.34 14.90
N LEU A 105 -0.24 0.43 16.03
CA LEU A 105 -0.74 0.14 17.38
C LEU A 105 -1.96 0.96 17.76
N LEU A 106 -2.00 2.23 17.36
CA LEU A 106 -3.12 3.14 17.63
C LEU A 106 -4.28 2.95 16.65
N CYS A 107 -4.02 2.55 15.40
CA CYS A 107 -5.05 2.39 14.37
C CYS A 107 -5.76 1.02 14.38
N PHE A 108 -5.07 -0.08 14.70
CA PHE A 108 -5.59 -1.45 14.55
C PHE A 108 -5.86 -2.19 15.87
N GLY A 109 -5.56 -1.57 17.02
CA GLY A 109 -5.75 -2.15 18.34
C GLY A 109 -4.73 -3.25 18.70
N PRO A 110 -4.68 -3.69 19.97
CA PRO A 110 -3.63 -4.57 20.48
C PRO A 110 -3.63 -5.99 19.89
N THR A 111 -4.75 -6.44 19.32
CA THR A 111 -4.89 -7.77 18.70
C THR A 111 -4.37 -7.83 17.27
N GLY A 112 -4.48 -6.75 16.47
CA GLY A 112 -3.96 -6.72 15.09
C GLY A 112 -2.44 -6.58 14.99
N VAL A 113 -1.78 -6.17 16.08
CA VAL A 113 -0.34 -5.83 16.11
C VAL A 113 0.54 -7.05 16.43
N ARG A 114 0.07 -7.99 17.26
CA ARG A 114 0.90 -9.15 17.65
C ARG A 114 1.29 -10.01 16.46
N ASP A 115 0.42 -10.14 15.47
CA ASP A 115 0.69 -10.94 14.28
C ASP A 115 1.57 -10.19 13.26
N PHE A 116 1.52 -8.84 13.25
CA PHE A 116 2.32 -7.99 12.36
C PHE A 116 3.75 -7.73 12.88
N VAL A 117 3.92 -7.56 14.19
CA VAL A 117 5.22 -7.34 14.86
C VAL A 117 6.03 -8.62 14.98
N ASN A 118 5.39 -9.78 15.15
CA ASN A 118 6.07 -11.07 15.18
C ASN A 118 6.28 -11.69 13.80
N ALA A 119 5.86 -11.00 12.73
CA ALA A 119 6.18 -11.40 11.36
C ALA A 119 7.71 -11.27 11.18
N PRO A 120 8.43 -12.38 10.94
CA PRO A 120 9.88 -12.35 10.99
C PRO A 120 10.50 -11.40 9.94
N ALA A 121 9.77 -11.08 8.86
CA ALA A 121 10.21 -10.15 7.82
C ALA A 121 10.43 -8.69 8.27
N LEU A 122 9.89 -8.24 9.40
CA LEU A 122 10.00 -6.85 9.88
C LEU A 122 11.24 -6.59 10.76
N GLY A 123 11.83 -7.63 11.38
CA GLY A 123 13.08 -7.52 12.14
C GLY A 123 14.25 -7.02 11.29
N ALA A 124 14.21 -7.32 10.00
CA ALA A 124 15.15 -6.91 8.97
C ALA A 124 15.25 -5.39 8.75
N LEU A 125 14.10 -4.72 8.76
CA LEU A 125 13.96 -3.32 8.35
C LEU A 125 14.34 -2.34 9.48
N THR A 126 14.56 -2.84 10.69
CA THR A 126 14.85 -2.03 11.88
C THR A 126 16.34 -1.91 12.20
N LYS A 127 17.22 -2.68 11.55
CA LYS A 127 18.64 -2.80 11.95
C LYS A 127 19.66 -1.97 11.19
N SER A 128 19.30 -1.26 10.13
CA SER A 128 20.06 -0.07 9.72
C SER A 128 19.25 0.79 8.73
N PRO A 129 19.04 2.09 9.00
CA PRO A 129 18.49 2.98 7.98
C PRO A 129 19.64 3.38 7.03
N PRO A 130 19.62 2.99 5.74
CA PRO A 130 20.33 3.81 4.76
C PRO A 130 19.66 5.20 4.74
N PRO A 131 20.41 6.29 4.59
CA PRO A 131 19.85 7.64 4.65
C PRO A 131 18.93 7.88 3.45
N MET A 132 17.63 7.61 3.62
CA MET A 132 16.56 7.90 2.64
C MET A 132 16.08 9.35 2.71
N THR A 133 16.90 10.28 3.20
CA THR A 133 16.61 11.72 3.21
C THR A 133 16.80 12.39 1.84
N ARG A 134 17.20 11.64 0.81
CA ARG A 134 17.43 12.15 -0.56
C ARG A 134 16.46 11.63 -1.63
N PHE A 135 15.51 10.78 -1.27
CA PHE A 135 14.62 10.13 -2.24
C PHE A 135 13.35 10.93 -2.57
N TRP A 136 13.07 11.99 -1.78
CA TRP A 136 11.87 12.83 -1.90
C TRP A 136 12.20 14.34 -1.94
N ARG A 137 13.24 14.74 -2.69
CA ARG A 137 13.42 16.14 -3.12
C ARG A 137 13.34 16.25 -4.63
#